data_AF-A0A292PW51-F1
#
_entry.id   AF-A0A292PW51-F1
#
_cell.length_a   1.000
_cell.length_b   1.000
_cell.length_c   1.000
_cell.angle_alpha   90.00
_cell.angle_beta   90.00
_cell.angle_gamma   90.00
#
_symmetry.space_group_name_H-M   'P 1'
#
loop_
_entity.id
_entity.type
_entity.pdbx_description
1 polymer ?
#
loop_
_entity_poly.entity_id
_entity_poly.type
_entity_poly.pdbx_seq_one_letter_code
_entity_poly.pdbx_strand_id
1 'polypeptide(L)'
;AIKRLAQGTAHNRIALHGLGGSGKTQIALEFVYRCASERDCDVYWVHGGGVQKFREGFTAIAQHVRIPLPGAETDQEGFLLNIRRWFEGLASGDWILVIDNAD
;
A
#
# COMPACT_ATOMS: atom_id res chain seq x y z
N ALA A 1 9.44 17.65 2.59
CA ALA A 1 8.27 18.02 1.76
C ALA A 1 7.13 17.01 1.91
N ILE A 2 7.34 15.73 1.57
CA ILE A 2 6.32 14.66 1.61
C ILE A 2 5.66 14.48 2.98
N LYS A 3 6.45 14.52 4.06
CA LYS A 3 5.92 14.41 5.44
C LYS A 3 4.87 15.48 5.79
N ARG A 4 5.00 16.72 5.29
CA ARG A 4 3.98 17.77 5.53
C ARG A 4 2.69 17.50 4.76
N LEU A 5 2.77 16.85 3.60
CA LEU A 5 1.60 16.45 2.81
C LEU A 5 0.86 15.27 3.46
N ALA A 6 1.54 14.48 4.29
CA ALA A 6 0.98 13.33 4.99
C ALA A 6 0.42 13.64 6.40
N GLN A 7 0.34 14.91 6.82
CA GLN A 7 -0.03 15.33 8.18
C GLN A 7 -1.52 15.63 8.41
N GLY A 8 -2.41 15.32 7.45
CA GLY A 8 -3.86 15.47 7.61
C GLY A 8 -4.54 14.29 8.33
N THR A 9 -5.67 14.52 8.99
CA THR A 9 -6.54 13.51 9.65
C THR A 9 -7.37 12.67 8.66
N ALA A 10 -7.06 12.75 7.37
CA ALA A 10 -7.72 12.02 6.28
C ALA A 10 -6.72 11.08 5.61
N HIS A 11 -7.20 10.11 4.82
CA HIS A 11 -6.36 9.23 4.00
C HIS A 11 -5.57 10.07 2.97
N ASN A 12 -4.34 10.44 3.33
CA ASN A 12 -3.47 11.26 2.48
C ASN A 12 -2.93 10.40 1.32
N ARG A 13 -3.14 10.86 0.08
CA ARG A 13 -2.64 10.20 -1.13
C ARG A 13 -1.56 11.07 -1.75
N ILE A 14 -0.39 10.50 -1.97
CA ILE A 14 0.78 11.20 -2.54
C ILE A 14 1.26 10.41 -3.74
N ALA A 15 1.44 11.09 -4.88
CA ALA A 15 2.03 10.51 -6.08
C ALA A 15 3.44 11.07 -6.29
N LEU A 16 4.42 10.18 -6.47
CA LEU A 16 5.78 10.54 -6.89
C LEU A 16 5.92 10.22 -8.38
N HIS A 17 6.04 11.24 -9.22
CA HIS A 17 6.17 11.10 -10.67
C HIS A 17 7.43 11.81 -11.17
N GLY A 18 8.01 11.32 -12.26
CA GLY A 18 9.25 11.84 -12.82
C GLY A 18 9.98 10.81 -13.68
N LEU A 19 11.03 11.25 -14.37
CA LEU A 19 11.82 10.42 -15.29
C LEU A 19 12.36 9.13 -14.64
N GLY A 20 12.59 8.11 -15.46
CA GLY A 20 13.29 6.90 -15.03
C GLY A 20 14.63 7.25 -14.38
N GLY A 21 14.97 6.59 -13.27
CA GLY A 21 16.22 6.84 -12.54
C GLY A 21 16.24 8.08 -11.65
N SER A 22 15.15 8.84 -11.52
CA SER A 22 15.10 10.05 -10.66
C SER A 22 15.07 9.79 -9.15
N GLY A 23 15.22 8.54 -8.70
CA GLY A 23 15.28 8.20 -7.27
C GLY A 23 13.94 8.10 -6.55
N LYS A 24 12.80 7.98 -7.25
CA LYS A 24 11.44 7.97 -6.65
C LYS A 24 11.28 6.86 -5.60
N THR A 25 11.72 5.64 -5.93
CA THR A 25 11.67 4.49 -5.03
C THR A 25 12.51 4.72 -3.77
N GLN A 26 13.70 5.32 -3.90
CA GLN A 26 14.57 5.66 -2.77
C GLN A 26 13.93 6.72 -1.87
N ILE A 27 13.26 7.71 -2.44
CA ILE A 27 12.50 8.72 -1.68
C ILE A 27 11.33 8.07 -0.92
N ALA A 28 10.60 7.14 -1.55
CA ALA A 28 9.53 6.41 -0.89
C ALA A 28 10.05 5.54 0.26
N LEU A 29 11.16 4.82 0.06
CA LEU A 29 11.84 4.02 1.10
C LEU A 29 12.24 4.89 2.30
N GLU A 30 12.89 6.02 2.05
CA GLU A 30 13.31 6.94 3.11
C GLU A 30 12.11 7.49 3.88
N PHE A 31 11.04 7.84 3.19
CA PHE A 31 9.81 8.32 3.82
C PHE A 31 9.22 7.27 4.76
N VAL A 32 9.06 6.04 4.28
CA VAL A 32 8.55 4.90 5.05
C VAL A 32 9.40 4.64 6.29
N TYR A 33 10.73 4.58 6.12
CA TYR A 33 11.65 4.31 7.22
C TYR A 33 11.54 5.38 8.32
N ARG A 34 11.47 6.66 7.94
CA ARG A 34 11.26 7.76 8.89
C ARG A 34 9.91 7.67 9.59
N CYS A 35 8.84 7.36 8.87
CA CYS A 35 7.51 7.19 9.46
C CYS A 35 7.47 6.06 10.47
N ALA A 36 7.98 4.88 10.11
CA ALA A 36 8.05 3.72 11.01
C ALA A 36 8.95 3.97 12.24
N SER A 37 9.93 4.88 12.14
CA SER A 37 10.76 5.26 13.28
C SER A 37 10.09 6.23 14.27
N GLU A 38 9.05 6.94 13.83
CA GLU A 38 8.38 7.98 14.62
C GLU A 38 6.96 7.60 15.06
N ARG A 39 6.36 6.62 14.40
CA ARG A 39 4.98 6.17 14.63
C ARG A 39 4.93 4.66 14.53
N ASP A 40 4.07 4.07 15.33
CA ASP A 40 3.71 2.67 15.20
C ASP A 40 2.67 2.56 14.07
N CYS A 41 3.12 2.20 12.87
CA CYS A 41 2.25 2.03 11.71
C CYS A 41 2.73 0.88 10.82
N ASP A 42 1.78 0.14 10.27
CA ASP A 42 2.08 -0.95 9.35
C ASP A 42 2.47 -0.43 7.97
N VAL A 43 3.42 -1.09 7.32
CA VAL A 43 3.91 -0.71 6.00
C VAL A 43 3.64 -1.84 5.02
N TYR A 44 2.89 -1.53 3.98
CA TYR A 44 2.58 -2.44 2.89
C TYR A 44 3.19 -1.92 1.60
N TRP A 45 4.00 -2.75 0.94
CA TRP A 45 4.66 -2.40 -0.32
C TRP A 45 4.19 -3.33 -1.44
N VAL A 46 3.58 -2.76 -2.47
CA VAL A 46 3.04 -3.49 -3.63
C VAL A 46 3.70 -2.99 -4.91
N HIS A 47 4.03 -3.92 -5.81
CA HIS A 47 4.53 -3.58 -7.14
C HIS A 47 3.35 -3.33 -8.10
N GLY A 48 3.25 -2.12 -8.63
CA GLY A 48 2.19 -1.64 -9.51
C GLY A 48 2.37 -1.93 -11.00
N GLY A 49 3.56 -2.38 -11.44
CA GLY A 49 3.88 -2.57 -12.87
C GLY A 49 3.22 -3.77 -13.52
N GLY A 50 1.90 -3.80 -13.54
CA GLY A 50 1.04 -4.81 -14.13
C GLY A 50 0.02 -5.41 -13.16
N VAL A 51 -1.14 -5.78 -13.68
CA VAL A 51 -2.27 -6.35 -12.91
C VAL A 51 -1.85 -7.60 -12.13
N GLN A 52 -1.02 -8.48 -12.72
CA GLN A 52 -0.55 -9.71 -12.07
C GLN A 52 0.27 -9.41 -10.81
N LYS A 53 1.30 -8.56 -10.91
CA LYS A 53 2.16 -8.19 -9.78
C LYS A 53 1.39 -7.42 -8.70
N PHE A 54 0.48 -6.55 -9.14
CA PHE A 54 -0.41 -5.83 -8.24
C PHE A 54 -1.24 -6.81 -7.42
N ARG A 55 -1.85 -7.80 -8.08
CA ARG A 55 -2.64 -8.85 -7.41
C ARG A 55 -1.82 -9.67 -6.44
N GLU A 56 -0.64 -10.12 -6.83
CA GLU A 56 0.27 -10.88 -5.96
C GLU A 56 0.60 -10.11 -4.67
N GLY A 57 0.84 -8.79 -4.78
CA GLY A 57 1.07 -7.94 -3.61
C GLY A 57 -0.14 -7.88 -2.68
N PHE A 58 -1.35 -7.69 -3.22
CA PHE A 58 -2.57 -7.67 -2.40
C PHE A 58 -2.91 -9.05 -1.80
N THR A 59 -2.60 -10.15 -2.50
CA THR A 59 -2.68 -11.51 -1.94
C THR A 59 -1.72 -11.70 -0.78
N ALA A 60 -0.48 -11.23 -0.89
CA ALA A 60 0.48 -11.30 0.21
C ALA A 60 -0.01 -10.49 1.44
N ILE A 61 -0.58 -9.30 1.23
CA ILE A 61 -1.18 -8.49 2.32
C ILE A 61 -2.33 -9.24 2.98
N ALA A 62 -3.27 -9.79 2.20
CA ALA A 62 -4.39 -10.54 2.75
C ALA A 62 -3.95 -11.73 3.60
N GLN A 63 -2.95 -12.48 3.14
CA GLN A 63 -2.36 -13.59 3.90
C GLN A 63 -1.73 -13.09 5.21
N HIS A 64 -0.98 -12.00 5.15
CA HIS A 64 -0.31 -11.40 6.31
C HIS A 64 -1.31 -10.97 7.38
N VAL A 65 -2.37 -10.27 6.99
CA VAL A 65 -3.42 -9.75 7.90
C VAL A 65 -4.57 -10.74 8.11
N ARG A 66 -4.41 -11.98 7.64
CA ARG A 66 -5.32 -13.12 7.82
C ARG A 66 -6.74 -12.88 7.31
N ILE A 67 -6.88 -12.14 6.21
CA ILE A 67 -8.13 -12.03 5.46
C ILE A 67 -8.33 -13.34 4.68
N PRO A 68 -9.50 -13.99 4.77
CA PRO A 68 -9.79 -15.18 3.98
C PRO A 68 -9.61 -14.93 2.49
N LEU A 69 -8.79 -15.76 1.85
CA LEU A 69 -8.66 -15.75 0.40
C LEU A 69 -9.89 -16.42 -0.23
N PRO A 70 -10.35 -15.96 -1.41
CA PRO A 70 -11.41 -16.66 -2.14
C PRO A 70 -10.98 -18.11 -2.43
N GLY A 71 -11.92 -19.04 -2.35
CA GLY A 71 -11.79 -20.31 -3.05
C GLY A 71 -11.73 -20.07 -4.57
N ALA A 72 -11.07 -20.98 -5.29
CA ALA A 72 -10.78 -20.97 -6.73
C ALA A 72 -11.44 -19.85 -7.58
N GLU A 73 -10.60 -18.91 -8.03
CA GLU A 73 -10.68 -18.05 -9.23
C GLU A 73 -11.90 -17.13 -9.49
N THR A 74 -13.08 -17.33 -8.90
CA THR A 74 -14.31 -16.66 -9.37
C THR A 74 -14.73 -15.38 -8.64
N ASP A 75 -14.12 -15.00 -7.51
CA ASP A 75 -14.50 -13.77 -6.78
C ASP A 75 -13.32 -12.79 -6.58
N GLN A 76 -12.69 -12.39 -7.68
CA GLN A 76 -11.56 -11.46 -7.66
C GLN A 76 -11.97 -10.03 -7.26
N GLU A 77 -13.16 -9.58 -7.68
CA GLU A 77 -13.69 -8.28 -7.29
C GLU A 77 -14.06 -8.25 -5.80
N GLY A 78 -14.70 -9.31 -5.30
CA GLY A 78 -14.97 -9.46 -3.87
C GLY A 78 -13.70 -9.53 -3.03
N PHE A 79 -12.64 -10.16 -3.53
CA PHE A 79 -11.33 -10.18 -2.87
C PHE A 79 -10.72 -8.79 -2.67
N LEU A 80 -10.57 -8.01 -3.74
CA LEU A 80 -10.00 -6.67 -3.65
C LEU A 80 -10.90 -5.75 -2.82
N LEU A 81 -12.22 -5.93 -2.91
CA LEU A 81 -13.18 -5.21 -2.07
C LEU A 81 -13.02 -5.55 -0.58
N ASN A 82 -12.78 -6.81 -0.23
CA ASN A 82 -12.55 -7.23 1.16
C ASN A 82 -11.27 -6.63 1.73
N ILE A 83 -10.17 -6.61 0.96
CA ILE A 83 -8.94 -5.96 1.40
C ILE A 83 -9.13 -4.45 1.54
N ARG A 84 -9.82 -3.83 0.59
CA ARG A 84 -10.16 -2.40 0.69
C ARG A 84 -10.96 -2.10 1.95
N ARG A 85 -12.00 -2.89 2.25
CA ARG A 85 -12.81 -2.75 3.47
C ARG A 85 -11.97 -2.92 4.73
N TRP A 86 -10.99 -3.82 4.71
CA TRP A 86 -10.07 -3.98 5.82
C TRP A 86 -9.22 -2.72 6.03
N PHE A 87 -8.63 -2.15 4.97
CA PHE A 87 -7.87 -0.88 5.02
C PHE A 87 -8.72 0.33 5.48
N GLU A 88 -10.02 0.32 5.19
CA GLU A 88 -10.96 1.35 5.63
C GLU A 88 -11.49 1.11 7.07
N GLY A 89 -11.24 -0.08 7.63
CA GLY A 89 -11.75 -0.52 8.92
C GLY A 89 -10.78 -0.28 10.08
N LEU A 90 -11.32 -0.18 11.29
CA LEU A 90 -10.55 0.03 12.52
C LEU A 90 -9.50 -1.05 12.80
N ALA A 91 -9.70 -2.26 12.28
CA ALA A 91 -8.77 -3.38 12.46
C ALA A 91 -7.43 -3.19 11.71
N SER A 92 -7.36 -2.27 10.74
CA SER A 92 -6.13 -1.99 9.99
C SER A 92 -5.18 -1.03 10.71
N GLY A 93 -5.63 -0.36 11.77
CA GLY A 93 -4.81 0.63 12.47
C GLY A 93 -4.30 1.75 11.55
N ASP A 94 -3.16 2.34 11.94
CA ASP A 94 -2.44 3.28 11.08
C ASP A 94 -1.55 2.51 10.10
N TRP A 95 -1.67 2.83 8.81
CA TRP A 95 -0.92 2.13 7.76
C TRP A 95 -0.39 3.07 6.68
N ILE A 96 0.68 2.62 6.02
CA ILE A 96 1.23 3.22 4.80
C ILE A 96 1.21 2.15 3.70
N LEU A 97 0.51 2.44 2.61
CA LEU A 97 0.53 1.62 1.39
C LEU A 97 1.37 2.31 0.33
N VAL A 98 2.46 1.66 -0.09
CA VAL A 98 3.30 2.09 -1.21
C VAL A 98 2.96 1.23 -2.42
N ILE A 99 2.60 1.88 -3.52
CA ILE A 99 2.45 1.24 -4.83
C ILE A 99 3.61 1.74 -5.70
N ASP A 100 4.64 0.91 -5.85
CA ASP A 100 5.86 1.27 -6.58
C ASP A 100 5.78 0.81 -8.03
N ASN A 101 6.42 1.54 -8.95
CA ASN A 101 6.37 1.27 -10.39
C ASN A 101 4.93 1.19 -10.93
N ALA A 102 4.06 2.13 -10.55
CA ALA A 102 2.68 2.25 -11.05
C ALA A 102 2.63 3.11 -12.32
N ASP A 103 3.31 2.65 -13.37
CA ASP A 103 3.36 3.27 -14.70
C ASP A 103 2.23 2.84 -15.64
#